data_AF-A0A1V9ZXG4-F1
#
_entry.id   AF-A0A1V9ZXG4-F1
#
_cell.length_a   1.000
_cell.length_b   1.000
_cell.length_c   1.000
_cell.angle_alpha   90.00
_cell.angle_beta   90.00
_cell.angle_gamma   90.00
#
_symmetry.space_group_name_H-M   'P 1'
#
loop_
_entity.id
_entity.type
_entity.pdbx_description
1 polymer ?
#
loop_
_entity_poly.entity_id
_entity_poly.type
_entity_poly.pdbx_seq_one_letter_code
_entity_poly.pdbx_strand_id
1 'polypeptide(L)'
;MLATKCFHRVLRYQSATFSSVAQQFPAYGSIQNAYTLKNGEKMWYTKHGPENAESTFVLIHGAPGSHMDFKYLAPLLIRENINVLSFDLPGNGRTLANAAGGISGLTSATVGNAVIEALNGLSLKQSFILGHSFGGHTAIQAASAANNVRGLALLNGSGMRPHQAIRPFGVMKSCANLLFKQGLVRDTIVKLNYLLYIKVYKFPRSSPVDDVTFAFQRFGTSDYNKIAFHLDSIANRNLPSFIAIALDDHLVEKEIGYEMRDVLKPKMFIEYPKGVEASVNLSNGYPIYYTKYGSDEAPITFILIHGSPGSRRDFKYLAPLLISNCTNVISFDLPGFGKTSAKAAGGIERINTSSIDRALSEAIVLLQRKNCILVGHSMGGLTVLHVTANSALRASVRGIALLNSCGLRAHKARWPRMEFLWSKMVRLSGRGSNALTRYNQSIYVDHLGFSKSTPEYDCVCALYRVASIDYPKVNKAVKIVAENRVPSFVAVSEDDVMVESIIGQELAEALNSSVFKVYATGGHNIQKNHAKDIASELLKWVPTLVPILHSRL
;
A
#
# COMPACT_ATOMS: atom_id res chain seq x y z
N MET A 1 9.82 2.42 -33.04
CA MET A 1 10.60 3.64 -32.72
C MET A 1 10.24 4.29 -31.38
N LEU A 2 8.96 4.53 -31.06
CA LEU A 2 8.54 5.12 -29.76
C LEU A 2 8.83 4.22 -28.54
N ALA A 3 8.64 2.91 -28.65
CA ALA A 3 8.93 1.96 -27.57
C ALA A 3 10.44 1.94 -27.22
N THR A 4 11.32 1.89 -28.22
CA THR A 4 12.79 1.82 -28.06
C THR A 4 13.38 3.04 -27.34
N LYS A 5 12.86 4.26 -27.63
CA LYS A 5 13.28 5.49 -26.94
C LYS A 5 12.82 5.56 -25.47
N CYS A 6 11.76 4.84 -25.12
CA CYS A 6 11.18 4.82 -23.77
C CYS A 6 12.05 4.01 -22.78
N PHE A 7 12.73 2.95 -23.26
CA PHE A 7 13.46 1.99 -22.43
C PHE A 7 14.81 2.48 -21.88
N HIS A 8 15.51 3.40 -22.56
CA HIS A 8 16.80 3.93 -22.06
C HIS A 8 16.67 4.80 -20.79
N ARG A 9 15.45 5.26 -20.44
CA ARG A 9 15.22 6.14 -19.29
C ARG A 9 14.87 5.39 -17.99
N VAL A 10 14.34 4.16 -18.10
CA VAL A 10 13.95 3.31 -16.95
C VAL A 10 15.17 2.80 -16.16
N LEU A 11 16.32 2.62 -16.83
CA LEU A 11 17.52 2.04 -16.22
C LEU A 11 18.29 2.98 -15.26
N ARG A 12 17.93 4.27 -15.15
CA ARG A 12 18.69 5.25 -14.33
C ARG A 12 18.24 5.37 -12.87
N TYR A 13 17.14 4.74 -12.47
CA TYR A 13 16.68 4.72 -11.08
C TYR A 13 16.52 3.27 -10.66
N GLN A 14 17.52 2.68 -9.99
CA GLN A 14 17.37 1.61 -8.98
C GLN A 14 18.69 0.84 -8.79
N SER A 15 19.55 1.37 -7.94
CA SER A 15 20.58 0.60 -7.23
C SER A 15 20.64 1.10 -5.79
N ALA A 16 19.58 0.81 -5.03
CA ALA A 16 19.61 0.93 -3.58
C ALA A 16 19.05 -0.37 -3.02
N THR A 17 19.94 -1.33 -2.84
CA THR A 17 19.69 -2.58 -2.12
C THR A 17 19.07 -2.27 -0.75
N PHE A 18 17.98 -2.97 -0.42
CA PHE A 18 17.39 -2.89 0.92
C PHE A 18 18.39 -3.41 1.94
N SER A 19 18.56 -2.67 3.03
CA SER A 19 19.52 -3.02 4.07
C SER A 19 19.07 -4.29 4.79
N SER A 20 19.81 -5.39 4.65
CA SER A 20 19.70 -6.59 5.50
C SER A 20 19.84 -6.26 6.99
N VAL A 21 20.45 -5.10 7.28
CA VAL A 21 20.62 -4.45 8.58
C VAL A 21 19.31 -4.39 9.39
N ALA A 22 18.14 -4.24 8.77
CA ALA A 22 16.88 -4.08 9.54
C ALA A 22 16.47 -5.32 10.34
N GLN A 23 16.83 -6.53 9.89
CA GLN A 23 16.54 -7.77 10.62
C GLN A 23 17.39 -7.93 11.89
N GLN A 24 18.44 -7.13 12.06
CA GLN A 24 19.36 -7.20 13.19
C GLN A 24 18.91 -6.35 14.38
N PHE A 25 17.83 -5.56 14.24
CA PHE A 25 17.34 -4.68 15.30
C PHE A 25 15.98 -5.14 15.84
N PRO A 26 15.69 -4.85 17.13
CA PRO A 26 14.36 -5.07 17.70
C PRO A 26 13.26 -4.41 16.85
N ALA A 27 12.07 -5.01 16.89
CA ALA A 27 10.93 -4.51 16.13
C ALA A 27 10.68 -3.01 16.38
N TYR A 28 10.40 -2.26 15.31
CA TYR A 28 10.14 -0.83 15.41
C TYR A 28 9.06 -0.53 16.47
N GLY A 29 9.35 0.46 17.32
CA GLY A 29 8.49 0.88 18.43
C GLY A 29 8.74 0.17 19.77
N SER A 30 9.59 -0.86 19.82
CA SER A 30 9.89 -1.59 21.06
C SER A 30 10.84 -0.83 21.98
N ILE A 31 11.80 -0.08 21.41
CA ILE A 31 12.73 0.77 22.16
C ILE A 31 12.11 2.14 22.32
N GLN A 32 11.83 2.51 23.56
CA GLN A 32 11.16 3.75 23.89
C GLN A 32 12.01 4.58 24.83
N ASN A 33 12.12 5.86 24.49
CA ASN A 33 12.93 6.84 25.19
C ASN A 33 12.10 8.10 25.43
N ALA A 34 12.59 8.96 26.31
CA ALA A 34 11.98 10.25 26.55
C ALA A 34 13.05 11.32 26.72
N TYR A 35 12.80 12.49 26.14
CA TYR A 35 13.51 13.72 26.47
C TYR A 35 12.74 14.47 27.57
N THR A 36 13.46 14.99 28.57
CA THR A 36 12.82 15.82 29.62
C THR A 36 12.86 17.27 29.17
N LEU A 37 11.69 17.84 28.92
CA LEU A 37 11.54 19.24 28.55
C LEU A 37 11.83 20.14 29.77
N LYS A 38 12.09 21.42 29.52
CA LYS A 38 12.37 22.44 30.54
C LYS A 38 11.23 22.62 31.54
N ASN A 39 10.00 22.32 31.13
CA ASN A 39 8.83 22.32 32.02
C ASN A 39 8.70 21.04 32.88
N GLY A 40 9.68 20.13 32.81
CA GLY A 40 9.71 18.87 33.56
C GLY A 40 8.97 17.70 32.90
N GLU A 41 8.19 17.97 31.86
CA GLU A 41 7.38 16.97 31.18
C GLU A 41 8.21 16.13 30.19
N LYS A 42 7.71 14.93 29.87
CA LYS A 42 8.40 13.99 28.98
C LYS A 42 7.89 14.11 27.56
N MET A 43 8.82 14.34 26.63
CA MET A 43 8.61 14.18 25.19
C MET A 43 9.07 12.77 24.77
N TRP A 44 8.12 11.87 24.52
CA TRP A 44 8.41 10.48 24.17
C TRP A 44 8.79 10.32 22.71
N TYR A 45 9.73 9.40 22.46
CA TYR A 45 10.10 8.99 21.13
C TYR A 45 10.54 7.52 21.10
N THR A 46 10.51 6.94 19.91
CA THR A 46 11.05 5.60 19.66
C THR A 46 12.31 5.71 18.81
N LYS A 47 13.28 4.84 19.07
CA LYS A 47 14.54 4.78 18.32
C LYS A 47 14.65 3.43 17.63
N HIS A 48 15.06 3.43 16.36
CA HIS A 48 15.23 2.20 15.57
C HIS A 48 16.47 2.32 14.68
N GLY A 49 17.29 1.26 14.64
CA GLY A 49 18.60 1.25 14.00
C GLY A 49 19.76 1.49 14.98
N PRO A 50 20.98 1.75 14.47
CA PRO A 50 22.20 1.82 15.28
C PRO A 50 22.19 2.97 16.30
N GLU A 51 22.78 2.71 17.48
CA GLU A 51 22.79 3.66 18.59
C GLU A 51 23.59 4.92 18.26
N ASN A 52 24.78 4.73 17.67
CA ASN A 52 25.75 5.79 17.32
C ASN A 52 25.74 6.10 15.82
N ALA A 53 24.56 6.43 15.27
CA ALA A 53 24.44 6.80 13.85
C ALA A 53 25.02 8.20 13.57
N GLU A 54 25.60 8.38 12.39
CA GLU A 54 26.03 9.70 11.90
C GLU A 54 24.83 10.57 11.48
N SER A 55 23.77 9.94 10.98
CA SER A 55 22.55 10.61 10.53
C SER A 55 21.30 9.99 11.16
N THR A 56 20.35 10.85 11.51
CA THR A 56 19.07 10.45 12.11
C THR A 56 17.91 10.97 11.28
N PHE A 57 17.03 10.09 10.81
CA PHE A 57 15.71 10.49 10.34
C PHE A 57 14.80 10.76 11.54
N VAL A 58 14.24 11.96 11.63
CA VAL A 58 13.30 12.35 12.68
C VAL A 58 11.90 12.36 12.08
N LEU A 59 11.03 11.44 12.49
CA LEU A 59 9.69 11.27 11.92
C LEU A 59 8.63 11.92 12.82
N ILE A 60 7.79 12.74 12.21
CA ILE A 60 6.75 13.55 12.87
C ILE A 60 5.38 13.17 12.29
N HIS A 61 4.55 12.54 13.14
CA HIS A 61 3.26 11.98 12.74
C HIS A 61 2.18 13.05 12.47
N GLY A 62 1.07 12.61 11.87
CA GLY A 62 -0.09 13.46 11.56
C GLY A 62 -0.89 13.86 12.81
N ALA A 63 -2.10 14.36 12.63
CA ALA A 63 -2.99 14.64 13.75
C ALA A 63 -4.42 14.16 13.40
N PRO A 64 -5.04 13.28 14.21
CA PRO A 64 -4.41 12.48 15.26
C PRO A 64 -3.39 11.49 14.66
N GLY A 65 -2.52 10.93 15.50
CA GLY A 65 -1.51 9.96 15.05
C GLY A 65 -0.54 9.59 16.16
N SER A 66 0.45 8.74 15.87
CA SER A 66 1.57 8.45 16.78
C SER A 66 2.79 7.98 15.98
N HIS A 67 3.90 7.69 16.64
CA HIS A 67 5.06 7.06 16.01
C HIS A 67 4.70 5.78 15.21
N MET A 68 3.59 5.10 15.52
CA MET A 68 3.15 3.89 14.82
C MET A 68 2.70 4.14 13.37
N ASP A 69 2.43 5.39 12.98
CA ASP A 69 2.16 5.78 11.60
C ASP A 69 3.31 5.39 10.66
N PHE A 70 4.54 5.32 11.21
CA PHE A 70 5.75 5.03 10.45
C PHE A 70 6.23 3.57 10.54
N LYS A 71 5.44 2.65 11.11
CA LYS A 71 5.86 1.25 11.33
C LYS A 71 6.34 0.50 10.08
N TYR A 72 5.88 0.92 8.91
CA TYR A 72 6.31 0.34 7.62
C TYR A 72 7.42 1.12 6.94
N LEU A 73 7.57 2.42 7.27
CA LEU A 73 8.58 3.28 6.64
C LEU A 73 9.90 3.25 7.41
N ALA A 74 9.85 3.37 8.74
CA ALA A 74 11.03 3.48 9.59
C ALA A 74 12.02 2.31 9.40
N PRO A 75 11.60 1.02 9.34
CA PRO A 75 12.52 -0.08 9.08
C PRO A 75 13.22 0.00 7.71
N LEU A 76 12.65 0.72 6.74
CA LEU A 76 13.22 0.85 5.39
C LEU A 76 14.28 1.97 5.30
N LEU A 77 14.35 2.85 6.30
CA LEU A 77 15.26 4.00 6.32
C LEU A 77 16.62 3.71 6.96
N ILE A 78 16.69 2.71 7.86
CA ILE A 78 17.91 2.42 8.61
C ILE A 78 19.02 1.82 7.73
N ARG A 79 20.26 2.21 8.01
CA ARG A 79 21.51 1.73 7.38
C ARG A 79 22.59 1.64 8.46
N GLU A 80 23.78 1.15 8.13
CA GLU A 80 24.90 1.02 9.08
C GLU A 80 25.20 2.31 9.87
N ASN A 81 25.07 3.48 9.21
CA ASN A 81 25.31 4.80 9.82
C ASN A 81 24.06 5.68 9.88
N ILE A 82 22.86 5.11 9.72
CA ILE A 82 21.58 5.84 9.72
C ILE A 82 20.61 5.17 10.67
N ASN A 83 20.08 5.94 11.63
CA ASN A 83 18.99 5.51 12.49
C ASN A 83 17.73 6.36 12.28
N VAL A 84 16.64 5.94 12.92
CA VAL A 84 15.34 6.61 12.91
C VAL A 84 14.94 6.93 14.34
N LEU A 85 14.44 8.15 14.53
CA LEU A 85 13.78 8.62 15.74
C LEU A 85 12.37 9.05 15.36
N SER A 86 11.34 8.51 16.02
CA SER A 86 9.95 8.91 15.78
C SER A 86 9.33 9.44 17.05
N PHE A 87 8.92 10.71 17.04
CA PHE A 87 8.30 11.35 18.19
C PHE A 87 6.82 10.98 18.31
N ASP A 88 6.34 10.86 19.54
CA ASP A 88 4.93 11.07 19.87
C ASP A 88 4.76 12.55 20.24
N LEU A 89 3.94 13.28 19.49
CA LEU A 89 3.72 14.71 19.71
C LEU A 89 2.88 14.96 20.98
N PRO A 90 2.99 16.13 21.62
CA PRO A 90 2.18 16.46 22.79
C PRO A 90 0.68 16.25 22.56
N GLY A 91 0.06 15.46 23.43
CA GLY A 91 -1.34 15.04 23.34
C GLY A 91 -1.56 13.76 22.52
N ASN A 92 -0.52 13.09 22.04
CA ASN A 92 -0.63 11.89 21.23
C ASN A 92 0.31 10.79 21.73
N GLY A 93 -0.08 9.53 21.50
CA GLY A 93 0.71 8.38 21.90
C GLY A 93 1.05 8.41 23.39
N ARG A 94 2.34 8.43 23.74
CA ARG A 94 2.80 8.50 25.14
C ARG A 94 3.08 9.91 25.65
N THR A 95 3.18 10.91 24.77
CA THR A 95 3.48 12.29 25.19
C THR A 95 2.21 12.99 25.64
N LEU A 96 2.13 13.31 26.93
CA LEU A 96 1.00 14.01 27.51
C LEU A 96 0.87 15.44 26.97
N ALA A 97 -0.35 15.97 26.95
CA ALA A 97 -0.61 17.36 26.54
C ALA A 97 0.19 18.40 27.37
N ASN A 98 0.55 18.06 28.62
CA ASN A 98 1.36 18.90 29.50
C ASN A 98 2.72 19.28 28.90
N ALA A 99 3.29 18.42 28.05
CA ALA A 99 4.51 18.72 27.31
C ALA A 99 4.39 19.99 26.44
N ALA A 100 3.16 20.40 26.08
CA ALA A 100 2.84 21.64 25.38
C ALA A 100 1.92 22.56 26.20
N GLY A 101 2.00 22.53 27.54
CA GLY A 101 1.23 23.43 28.41
C GLY A 101 -0.20 22.95 28.76
N GLY A 102 -0.48 21.66 28.56
CA GLY A 102 -1.75 21.04 28.93
C GLY A 102 -2.90 21.44 28.00
N ILE A 103 -4.14 21.18 28.42
CA ILE A 103 -5.34 21.43 27.60
C ILE A 103 -5.44 22.90 27.15
N SER A 104 -5.08 23.84 28.02
CA SER A 104 -5.12 25.28 27.75
C SER A 104 -3.93 25.79 26.93
N GLY A 105 -2.82 25.06 26.90
CA GLY A 105 -1.59 25.45 26.20
C GLY A 105 -1.36 24.73 24.86
N LEU A 106 -2.08 23.65 24.57
CA LEU A 106 -1.84 22.78 23.40
C LEU A 106 -2.24 23.46 22.08
N THR A 107 -1.30 24.19 21.50
CA THR A 107 -1.43 24.89 20.23
C THR A 107 -0.45 24.31 19.21
N SER A 108 -0.66 24.60 17.92
CA SER A 108 0.32 24.22 16.89
C SER A 108 1.72 24.75 17.19
N ALA A 109 1.83 25.96 17.75
CA ALA A 109 3.12 26.59 18.07
C ALA A 109 3.82 25.93 19.26
N THR A 110 3.10 25.64 20.36
CA THR A 110 3.69 25.01 21.55
C THR A 110 4.10 23.56 21.27
N VAL A 111 3.33 22.83 20.45
CA VAL A 111 3.72 21.50 19.95
C VAL A 111 5.03 21.57 19.16
N GLY A 112 5.17 22.54 18.24
CA GLY A 112 6.41 22.70 17.48
C GLY A 112 7.61 23.10 18.34
N ASN A 113 7.40 23.96 19.34
CA ASN A 113 8.44 24.37 20.28
C ASN A 113 8.95 23.19 21.12
N ALA A 114 8.06 22.30 21.59
CA ALA A 114 8.45 21.10 22.32
C ALA A 114 9.34 20.17 21.45
N VAL A 115 9.02 20.02 20.16
CA VAL A 115 9.84 19.24 19.22
C VAL A 115 11.21 19.90 18.99
N ILE A 116 11.26 21.21 18.79
CA ILE A 116 12.52 21.96 18.60
C ILE A 116 13.40 21.82 19.84
N GLU A 117 12.82 21.96 21.03
CA GLU A 117 13.54 21.81 22.28
C GLU A 117 14.14 20.41 22.42
N ALA A 118 13.33 19.37 22.22
CA ALA A 118 13.80 18.00 22.26
C ALA A 118 14.90 17.72 21.22
N LEU A 119 14.75 18.20 19.99
CA LEU A 119 15.75 18.03 18.94
C LEU A 119 17.09 18.68 19.30
N ASN A 120 17.05 19.89 19.83
CA ASN A 120 18.26 20.60 20.26
C ASN A 120 18.93 19.93 21.47
N GLY A 121 18.14 19.30 22.35
CA GLY A 121 18.64 18.61 23.55
C GLY A 121 19.12 17.18 23.32
N LEU A 122 18.72 16.52 22.23
CA LEU A 122 19.06 15.12 21.94
C LEU A 122 20.45 14.91 21.31
N SER A 123 21.28 15.96 21.21
CA SER A 123 22.67 15.89 20.72
C SER A 123 22.85 15.08 19.42
N LEU A 124 21.92 15.23 18.47
CA LEU A 124 21.98 14.55 17.17
C LEU A 124 23.06 15.20 16.29
N LYS A 125 23.95 14.38 15.71
CA LYS A 125 25.03 14.85 14.80
C LYS A 125 24.45 15.52 13.55
N GLN A 126 23.55 14.83 12.86
CA GLN A 126 22.81 15.32 11.71
C GLN A 126 21.38 14.77 11.73
N SER A 127 20.40 15.64 11.50
CA SER A 127 19.00 15.23 11.46
C SER A 127 18.33 15.54 10.11
N PHE A 128 17.48 14.62 9.66
CA PHE A 128 16.62 14.77 8.49
C PHE A 128 15.17 14.65 8.96
N ILE A 129 14.44 15.76 8.95
CA ILE A 129 13.10 15.80 9.54
C ILE A 129 12.08 15.42 8.48
N LEU A 130 11.17 14.51 8.82
CA LEU A 130 10.08 14.08 7.97
C LEU A 130 8.74 14.35 8.66
N GLY A 131 7.85 15.10 8.00
CA GLY A 131 6.49 15.35 8.48
C GLY A 131 5.43 14.71 7.60
N HIS A 132 4.47 14.03 8.21
CA HIS A 132 3.27 13.52 7.54
C HIS A 132 2.04 14.35 7.92
N SER A 133 1.19 14.74 6.97
CA SER A 133 -0.04 15.51 7.23
C SER A 133 0.26 16.78 8.06
N PHE A 134 -0.44 17.03 9.17
CA PHE A 134 -0.14 18.14 10.10
C PHE A 134 1.19 18.02 10.83
N GLY A 135 1.79 16.83 10.87
CA GLY A 135 3.20 16.68 11.23
C GLY A 135 4.13 17.45 10.30
N GLY A 136 3.69 17.73 9.07
CA GLY A 136 4.33 18.63 8.11
C GLY A 136 4.55 20.05 8.65
N HIS A 137 3.54 20.67 9.29
CA HIS A 137 3.70 22.00 9.91
C HIS A 137 4.78 22.00 11.00
N THR A 138 4.76 20.99 11.86
CA THR A 138 5.75 20.82 12.92
C THR A 138 7.14 20.53 12.35
N ALA A 139 7.24 19.72 11.31
CA ALA A 139 8.50 19.44 10.61
C ALA A 139 9.06 20.68 9.91
N ILE A 140 8.23 21.50 9.28
CA ILE A 140 8.59 22.80 8.68
C ILE A 140 9.14 23.74 9.75
N GLN A 141 8.42 23.90 10.87
CA GLN A 141 8.87 24.75 11.97
C GLN A 141 10.20 24.25 12.55
N ALA A 142 10.33 22.95 12.79
CA ALA A 142 11.54 22.35 13.33
C ALA A 142 12.72 22.45 12.35
N ALA A 143 12.52 22.22 11.05
CA ALA A 143 13.57 22.36 10.06
C ALA A 143 14.06 23.80 9.89
N SER A 144 13.17 24.78 10.10
CA SER A 144 13.52 26.19 10.09
C SER A 144 14.34 26.62 11.32
N ALA A 145 14.10 26.03 12.50
CA ALA A 145 14.59 26.57 13.78
C ALA A 145 15.52 25.66 14.60
N ALA A 146 15.47 24.34 14.43
CA ALA A 146 16.31 23.40 15.19
C ALA A 146 17.74 23.32 14.63
N ASN A 147 18.68 22.99 15.50
CA ASN A 147 20.09 22.82 15.17
C ASN A 147 20.31 21.51 14.40
N ASN A 148 21.37 21.47 13.59
CA ASN A 148 21.84 20.29 12.88
C ASN A 148 20.83 19.62 11.93
N VAL A 149 19.79 20.33 11.48
CA VAL A 149 18.88 19.85 10.45
C VAL A 149 19.53 19.99 9.06
N ARG A 150 19.64 18.86 8.34
CA ARG A 150 20.28 18.74 7.02
C ARG A 150 19.31 18.46 5.88
N GLY A 151 18.03 18.20 6.18
CA GLY A 151 17.00 18.06 5.16
C GLY A 151 15.58 18.00 5.72
N LEU A 152 14.61 18.24 4.84
CA LEU A 152 13.18 18.19 5.13
C LEU A 152 12.45 17.27 4.15
N ALA A 153 11.66 16.33 4.65
CA ALA A 153 10.76 15.51 3.88
C ALA A 153 9.29 15.78 4.26
N LEU A 154 8.41 15.97 3.28
CA LEU A 154 6.99 16.18 3.50
C LEU A 154 6.17 15.09 2.78
N LEU A 155 5.39 14.33 3.53
CA LEU A 155 4.49 13.28 3.01
C LEU A 155 3.05 13.73 3.19
N ASN A 156 2.37 14.10 2.10
CA ASN A 156 1.03 14.75 2.16
C ASN A 156 0.97 15.85 3.23
N GLY A 157 2.03 16.66 3.34
CA GLY A 157 2.16 17.65 4.41
C GLY A 157 1.10 18.75 4.31
N SER A 158 0.66 19.27 5.45
CA SER A 158 -0.12 20.51 5.49
C SER A 158 0.75 21.70 5.09
N GLY A 159 0.21 22.63 4.30
CA GLY A 159 0.96 23.75 3.70
C GLY A 159 0.58 25.12 4.24
N MET A 160 0.74 26.15 3.40
CA MET A 160 0.65 27.58 3.75
C MET A 160 -0.78 28.12 3.82
N ARG A 161 -1.79 27.26 3.72
CA ARG A 161 -3.20 27.65 3.85
C ARG A 161 -4.05 26.49 4.36
N PRO A 162 -5.25 26.77 4.91
CA PRO A 162 -6.19 25.71 5.26
C PRO A 162 -6.54 24.87 4.04
N HIS A 163 -6.44 23.56 4.16
CA HIS A 163 -6.87 22.59 3.14
C HIS A 163 -8.39 22.36 3.21
N GLN A 164 -8.96 21.68 2.21
CA GLN A 164 -10.41 21.58 1.99
C GLN A 164 -11.18 21.00 3.17
N ALA A 165 -10.64 19.99 3.87
CA ALA A 165 -11.31 19.38 5.01
C ALA A 165 -11.43 20.29 6.26
N ILE A 166 -10.73 21.42 6.30
CA ILE A 166 -10.80 22.36 7.44
C ILE A 166 -11.33 23.75 7.05
N ARG A 167 -11.95 23.86 5.86
CA ARG A 167 -12.63 25.05 5.40
C ARG A 167 -14.14 24.99 5.71
N PRO A 168 -14.79 26.11 6.03
CA PRO A 168 -14.22 27.45 6.22
C PRO A 168 -13.43 27.56 7.53
N PHE A 169 -12.18 28.03 7.45
CA PHE A 169 -11.24 27.97 8.58
C PHE A 169 -11.65 28.84 9.77
N GLY A 170 -12.37 29.94 9.56
CA GLY A 170 -12.87 30.78 10.65
C GLY A 170 -13.79 30.01 11.61
N VAL A 171 -14.67 29.16 11.07
CA VAL A 171 -15.55 28.29 11.87
C VAL A 171 -14.71 27.26 12.61
N MET A 172 -13.78 26.61 11.91
CA MET A 172 -12.87 25.62 12.48
C MET A 172 -12.07 26.17 13.66
N LYS A 173 -11.46 27.34 13.48
CA LYS A 173 -10.72 28.09 14.51
C LYS A 173 -11.61 28.45 15.70
N SER A 174 -12.81 28.93 15.45
CA SER A 174 -13.75 29.34 16.51
C SER A 174 -14.18 28.15 17.37
N CYS A 175 -14.51 27.02 16.74
CA CYS A 175 -14.85 25.79 17.44
C CYS A 175 -13.65 25.20 18.20
N ALA A 176 -12.46 25.20 17.61
CA ALA A 176 -11.24 24.75 18.29
C ALA A 176 -10.92 25.63 19.52
N ASN A 177 -11.13 26.94 19.45
CA ASN A 177 -10.93 27.85 20.58
C ASN A 177 -11.83 27.51 21.80
N LEU A 178 -12.99 26.89 21.57
CA LEU A 178 -13.86 26.43 22.67
C LEU A 178 -13.28 25.23 23.42
N LEU A 179 -12.38 24.45 22.80
CA LEU A 179 -11.74 23.30 23.44
C LEU A 179 -10.68 23.67 24.48
N PHE A 180 -10.20 24.92 24.45
CA PHE A 180 -9.29 25.48 25.46
C PHE A 180 -10.03 25.92 26.75
N LYS A 181 -11.36 25.98 26.72
CA LYS A 181 -12.19 26.30 27.89
C LYS A 181 -12.44 25.06 28.73
N GLN A 182 -12.83 25.22 29.99
CA GLN A 182 -13.28 24.11 30.84
C GLN A 182 -14.82 24.04 30.91
N GLY A 183 -15.34 22.88 31.32
CA GLY A 183 -16.76 22.67 31.59
C GLY A 183 -17.61 22.26 30.37
N LEU A 184 -18.93 22.35 30.54
CA LEU A 184 -19.95 21.76 29.64
C LEU A 184 -19.82 22.15 28.17
N VAL A 185 -19.33 23.36 27.88
CA VAL A 185 -19.12 23.83 26.50
C VAL A 185 -18.04 22.99 25.82
N ARG A 186 -16.90 22.77 26.48
CA ARG A 186 -15.82 21.93 25.94
C ARG A 186 -16.33 20.50 25.70
N ASP A 187 -16.99 19.92 26.69
CA ASP A 187 -17.42 18.52 26.62
C ASP A 187 -18.42 18.28 25.49
N THR A 188 -19.27 19.27 25.22
CA THR A 188 -20.16 19.26 24.05
C THR A 188 -19.37 19.27 22.74
N ILE A 189 -18.38 20.17 22.61
CA ILE A 189 -17.54 20.25 21.40
C ILE A 189 -16.69 18.99 21.20
N VAL A 190 -16.16 18.39 22.27
CA VAL A 190 -15.43 17.11 22.24
C VAL A 190 -16.30 16.00 21.64
N LYS A 191 -17.55 15.86 22.12
CA LYS A 191 -18.49 14.85 21.61
C LYS A 191 -18.84 15.08 20.14
N LEU A 192 -19.12 16.34 19.75
CA LEU A 192 -19.43 16.69 18.36
C LEU A 192 -18.24 16.44 17.43
N ASN A 193 -17.05 16.85 17.84
CA ASN A 193 -15.79 16.61 17.12
C ASN A 193 -15.54 15.11 16.93
N TYR A 194 -15.69 14.33 18.01
CA TYR A 194 -15.53 12.88 17.93
C TYR A 194 -16.50 12.26 16.92
N LEU A 195 -17.78 12.64 16.95
CA LEU A 195 -18.77 12.17 15.99
C LEU A 195 -18.43 12.57 14.55
N LEU A 196 -17.90 13.77 14.33
CA LEU A 196 -17.44 14.23 13.01
C LEU A 196 -16.33 13.32 12.47
N TYR A 197 -15.31 13.03 13.27
CA TYR A 197 -14.20 12.15 12.88
C TYR A 197 -14.66 10.75 12.51
N ILE A 198 -15.56 10.16 13.29
CA ILE A 198 -16.06 8.80 13.03
C ILE A 198 -17.00 8.77 11.82
N LYS A 199 -17.97 9.69 11.75
CA LYS A 199 -19.04 9.61 10.74
C LYS A 199 -18.63 10.21 9.40
N VAL A 200 -17.87 11.30 9.40
CA VAL A 200 -17.47 12.04 8.19
C VAL A 200 -16.08 11.60 7.74
N TYR A 201 -15.06 11.73 8.59
CA TYR A 201 -13.67 11.36 8.24
C TYR A 201 -13.37 9.86 8.32
N LYS A 202 -14.37 9.03 8.68
CA LYS A 202 -14.30 7.56 8.70
C LYS A 202 -13.17 6.99 9.58
N PHE A 203 -12.80 7.71 10.65
CA PHE A 203 -11.88 7.16 11.64
C PHE A 203 -12.50 5.96 12.37
N PRO A 204 -11.68 4.98 12.83
CA PRO A 204 -12.17 3.85 13.61
C PRO A 204 -12.86 4.32 14.90
N ARG A 205 -13.96 3.66 15.29
CA ARG A 205 -14.65 3.93 16.57
C ARG A 205 -13.79 3.66 17.82
N SER A 206 -12.65 3.00 17.63
CA SER A 206 -11.65 2.75 18.67
C SER A 206 -10.62 3.89 18.81
N SER A 207 -10.75 4.97 18.03
CA SER A 207 -9.82 6.10 18.11
C SER A 207 -9.96 6.79 19.47
N PRO A 208 -8.86 7.11 20.18
CA PRO A 208 -8.94 7.84 21.44
C PRO A 208 -9.60 9.21 21.24
N VAL A 209 -10.54 9.55 22.14
CA VAL A 209 -11.29 10.82 22.09
C VAL A 209 -10.34 12.00 22.25
N ASP A 210 -9.36 11.87 23.14
CA ASP A 210 -8.38 12.90 23.42
C ASP A 210 -7.48 13.18 22.21
N ASP A 211 -6.92 12.15 21.56
CA ASP A 211 -6.12 12.32 20.33
C ASP A 211 -6.86 13.12 19.26
N VAL A 212 -8.14 12.81 19.04
CA VAL A 212 -9.01 13.50 18.08
C VAL A 212 -9.29 14.94 18.52
N THR A 213 -9.41 15.18 19.82
CA THR A 213 -9.63 16.51 20.41
C THR A 213 -8.40 17.39 20.30
N PHE A 214 -7.23 16.87 20.65
CA PHE A 214 -5.96 17.59 20.56
C PHE A 214 -5.57 17.87 19.11
N ALA A 215 -5.84 16.93 18.20
CA ALA A 215 -5.73 17.18 16.76
C ALA A 215 -6.56 18.40 16.34
N PHE A 216 -7.81 18.48 16.79
CA PHE A 216 -8.67 19.62 16.46
C PHE A 216 -8.16 20.95 17.06
N GLN A 217 -7.69 20.97 18.31
CA GLN A 217 -7.05 22.15 18.90
C GLN A 217 -5.84 22.62 18.08
N ARG A 218 -5.02 21.67 17.62
CA ARG A 218 -3.84 21.94 16.81
C ARG A 218 -4.19 22.53 15.44
N PHE A 219 -5.22 22.01 14.77
CA PHE A 219 -5.70 22.56 13.49
C PHE A 219 -6.17 24.00 13.63
N GLY A 220 -7.04 24.25 14.61
CA GLY A 220 -7.66 25.57 14.78
C GLY A 220 -6.68 26.65 15.22
N THR A 221 -5.52 26.26 15.78
CA THR A 221 -4.46 27.18 16.20
C THR A 221 -3.28 27.27 15.23
N SER A 222 -3.41 26.68 14.03
CA SER A 222 -2.39 26.79 13.00
C SER A 222 -2.26 28.22 12.48
N ASP A 223 -1.03 28.75 12.47
CA ASP A 223 -0.68 30.07 11.95
C ASP A 223 -0.02 29.92 10.58
N TYR A 224 -0.82 30.03 9.53
CA TYR A 224 -0.38 29.80 8.15
C TYR A 224 0.65 30.82 7.64
N ASN A 225 0.62 32.05 8.16
CA ASN A 225 1.62 33.06 7.83
C ASN A 225 3.00 32.68 8.39
N LYS A 226 3.03 32.14 9.62
CA LYS A 226 4.28 31.60 10.18
C LYS A 226 4.77 30.38 9.42
N ILE A 227 3.88 29.49 8.99
CA ILE A 227 4.26 28.34 8.16
C ILE A 227 4.89 28.80 6.83
N ALA A 228 4.31 29.81 6.16
CA ALA A 228 4.90 30.39 4.96
C ALA A 228 6.30 30.98 5.24
N PHE A 229 6.44 31.77 6.32
CA PHE A 229 7.74 32.31 6.74
C PHE A 229 8.79 31.22 6.98
N HIS A 230 8.42 30.11 7.63
CA HIS A 230 9.33 28.99 7.85
C HIS A 230 9.75 28.31 6.54
N LEU A 231 8.81 28.12 5.59
CA LEU A 231 9.13 27.58 4.27
C LEU A 231 10.08 28.49 3.50
N ASP A 232 9.88 29.80 3.53
CA ASP A 232 10.79 30.77 2.92
C ASP A 232 12.18 30.73 3.56
N SER A 233 12.24 30.63 4.91
CA SER A 233 13.51 30.45 5.64
C SER A 233 14.25 29.19 5.22
N ILE A 234 13.54 28.07 5.06
CA ILE A 234 14.10 26.80 4.58
C ILE A 234 14.61 26.94 3.14
N ALA A 235 13.83 27.56 2.26
CA ALA A 235 14.19 27.78 0.85
C ALA A 235 15.43 28.68 0.73
N ASN A 236 15.49 29.78 1.48
CA ASN A 236 16.63 30.72 1.50
C ASN A 236 17.93 30.06 2.00
N ARG A 237 17.83 29.06 2.88
CA ARG A 237 18.96 28.26 3.35
C ARG A 237 19.36 27.15 2.36
N ASN A 238 18.66 27.00 1.24
CA ASN A 238 18.82 25.92 0.27
C ASN A 238 18.81 24.53 0.92
N LEU A 239 17.98 24.35 1.96
CA LEU A 239 17.91 23.07 2.67
C LEU A 239 17.38 21.99 1.71
N PRO A 240 18.09 20.87 1.53
CA PRO A 240 17.61 19.78 0.69
C PRO A 240 16.23 19.30 1.13
N SER A 241 15.28 19.29 0.19
CA SER A 241 13.91 18.89 0.47
C SER A 241 13.41 17.78 -0.45
N PHE A 242 12.49 16.97 0.09
CA PHE A 242 11.76 15.90 -0.58
C PHE A 242 10.26 16.12 -0.32
N ILE A 243 9.44 16.04 -1.36
CA ILE A 243 7.98 16.11 -1.19
C ILE A 243 7.35 14.93 -1.92
N ALA A 244 6.43 14.24 -1.24
CA ALA A 244 5.57 13.24 -1.82
C ALA A 244 4.11 13.58 -1.55
N ILE A 245 3.28 13.54 -2.59
CA ILE A 245 1.83 13.80 -2.49
C ILE A 245 1.01 12.64 -3.07
N ALA A 246 -0.12 12.32 -2.43
CA ALA A 246 -1.16 11.50 -3.02
C ALA A 246 -2.14 12.39 -3.79
N LEU A 247 -2.41 12.04 -5.04
CA LEU A 247 -3.28 12.85 -5.91
C LEU A 247 -4.77 12.68 -5.61
N ASP A 248 -5.13 11.76 -4.71
CA ASP A 248 -6.51 11.46 -4.31
C ASP A 248 -6.79 11.59 -2.82
N ASP A 249 -5.92 12.31 -2.11
CA ASP A 249 -6.20 12.65 -0.73
C ASP A 249 -7.46 13.52 -0.68
N HIS A 250 -8.50 12.96 -0.05
CA HIS A 250 -9.81 13.62 0.08
C HIS A 250 -9.82 14.67 1.19
N LEU A 251 -8.77 14.74 2.01
CA LEU A 251 -8.64 15.72 3.08
C LEU A 251 -7.75 16.88 2.66
N VAL A 252 -6.58 16.58 2.09
CA VAL A 252 -5.56 17.55 1.67
C VAL A 252 -5.46 17.55 0.15
N GLU A 253 -5.99 18.59 -0.50
CA GLU A 253 -5.93 18.71 -1.95
C GLU A 253 -4.49 18.86 -2.47
N LYS A 254 -4.20 18.26 -3.63
CA LYS A 254 -2.85 18.18 -4.23
C LYS A 254 -2.18 19.54 -4.43
N GLU A 255 -2.98 20.60 -4.59
CA GLU A 255 -2.53 21.98 -4.73
C GLU A 255 -1.71 22.44 -3.52
N ILE A 256 -2.03 21.97 -2.30
CA ILE A 256 -1.23 22.23 -1.10
C ILE A 256 0.22 21.75 -1.28
N GLY A 257 0.39 20.56 -1.88
CA GLY A 257 1.69 20.00 -2.20
C GLY A 257 2.43 20.77 -3.29
N TYR A 258 1.71 21.21 -4.32
CA TYR A 258 2.29 22.03 -5.41
C TYR A 258 2.75 23.40 -4.91
N GLU A 259 1.98 24.06 -4.07
CA GLU A 259 2.36 25.34 -3.46
C GLU A 259 3.66 25.21 -2.65
N MET A 260 3.79 24.15 -1.83
CA MET A 260 5.04 23.88 -1.11
C MET A 260 6.20 23.53 -2.03
N ARG A 261 5.96 22.79 -3.13
CA ARG A 261 6.96 22.49 -4.16
C ARG A 261 7.49 23.76 -4.80
N ASP A 262 6.61 24.71 -5.11
CA ASP A 262 6.99 25.94 -5.82
C ASP A 262 7.86 26.86 -4.96
N VAL A 263 7.65 26.85 -3.63
CA VAL A 263 8.51 27.54 -2.66
C VAL A 263 9.83 26.79 -2.43
N LEU A 264 9.77 25.50 -2.06
CA LEU A 264 10.94 24.74 -1.63
C LEU A 264 11.85 24.26 -2.77
N LYS A 265 11.32 24.18 -4.00
CA LYS A 265 11.99 23.62 -5.19
C LYS A 265 12.74 22.31 -4.86
N PRO A 266 12.02 21.28 -4.37
CA PRO A 266 12.64 20.11 -3.78
C PRO A 266 13.50 19.34 -4.78
N LYS A 267 14.57 18.71 -4.27
CA LYS A 267 15.43 17.83 -5.08
C LYS A 267 14.65 16.63 -5.62
N MET A 268 13.56 16.27 -4.97
CA MET A 268 12.68 15.19 -5.39
C MET A 268 11.23 15.52 -5.05
N PHE A 269 10.36 15.42 -6.07
CA PHE A 269 8.92 15.57 -5.95
C PHE A 269 8.25 14.33 -6.54
N ILE A 270 7.50 13.59 -5.72
CA ILE A 270 6.84 12.33 -6.12
C ILE A 270 5.33 12.48 -6.02
N GLU A 271 4.63 12.07 -7.07
CA GLU A 271 3.18 11.99 -7.10
C GLU A 271 2.74 10.53 -7.04
N TYR A 272 1.77 10.26 -6.16
CA TYR A 272 1.12 8.96 -6.04
C TYR A 272 -0.31 9.06 -6.57
N PRO A 273 -0.54 8.69 -7.85
CA PRO A 273 -1.89 8.67 -8.41
C PRO A 273 -2.72 7.56 -7.78
N LYS A 274 -4.01 7.82 -7.60
CA LYS A 274 -4.98 6.75 -7.29
C LYS A 274 -5.19 5.86 -8.49
N GLY A 275 -5.47 4.61 -8.17
CA GLY A 275 -6.11 3.76 -9.14
C GLY A 275 -7.56 4.20 -9.43
N VAL A 276 -7.91 4.39 -10.69
CA VAL A 276 -9.28 4.69 -11.12
C VAL A 276 -10.08 3.39 -11.17
N GLU A 277 -11.17 3.33 -10.41
CA GLU A 277 -12.07 2.18 -10.46
C GLU A 277 -12.91 2.24 -11.74
N ALA A 278 -13.03 1.11 -12.43
CA ALA A 278 -13.81 0.97 -13.64
C ALA A 278 -14.39 -0.45 -13.73
N SER A 279 -15.22 -0.69 -14.74
CA SER A 279 -15.77 -2.00 -15.04
C SER A 279 -15.88 -2.23 -16.54
N VAL A 280 -15.96 -3.50 -16.92
CA VAL A 280 -16.29 -3.94 -18.27
C VAL A 280 -17.49 -4.89 -18.20
N ASN A 281 -18.52 -4.62 -18.99
CA ASN A 281 -19.72 -5.44 -19.04
C ASN A 281 -19.46 -6.68 -19.90
N LEU A 282 -19.68 -7.86 -19.32
CA LEU A 282 -19.65 -9.11 -20.08
C LEU A 282 -20.93 -9.27 -20.91
N SER A 283 -20.90 -10.18 -21.88
CA SER A 283 -22.04 -10.58 -22.72
C SER A 283 -23.24 -11.08 -21.91
N ASN A 284 -23.02 -11.61 -20.71
CA ASN A 284 -24.09 -12.02 -19.81
C ASN A 284 -24.75 -10.85 -19.03
N GLY A 285 -24.38 -9.60 -19.34
CA GLY A 285 -24.93 -8.39 -18.77
C GLY A 285 -24.38 -8.01 -17.39
N TYR A 286 -23.43 -8.76 -16.84
CA TYR A 286 -22.83 -8.46 -15.54
C TYR A 286 -21.42 -7.86 -15.69
N PRO A 287 -21.09 -6.80 -14.92
CA PRO A 287 -19.77 -6.19 -14.96
C PRO A 287 -18.72 -7.03 -14.22
N ILE A 288 -17.50 -7.00 -14.74
CA ILE A 288 -16.28 -7.26 -13.96
C ILE A 288 -15.63 -5.93 -13.61
N TYR A 289 -15.36 -5.71 -12.33
CA TYR A 289 -14.70 -4.51 -11.83
C TYR A 289 -13.18 -4.66 -11.81
N TYR A 290 -12.49 -3.56 -12.06
CA TYR A 290 -11.05 -3.46 -11.96
C TYR A 290 -10.62 -2.06 -11.50
N THR A 291 -9.36 -1.95 -11.07
CA THR A 291 -8.71 -0.68 -10.81
C THR A 291 -7.60 -0.47 -11.82
N LYS A 292 -7.60 0.70 -12.48
CA LYS A 292 -6.60 1.12 -13.44
C LYS A 292 -5.58 2.06 -12.81
N TYR A 293 -4.31 1.90 -13.11
CA TYR A 293 -3.25 2.80 -12.70
C TYR A 293 -2.37 3.21 -13.90
N GLY A 294 -1.93 4.46 -13.94
CA GLY A 294 -1.12 4.99 -15.05
C GLY A 294 -1.93 5.43 -16.27
N SER A 295 -1.24 5.96 -17.29
CA SER A 295 -1.85 6.51 -18.51
C SER A 295 -2.49 5.42 -19.38
N ASP A 296 -3.64 5.71 -19.98
CA ASP A 296 -4.39 4.80 -20.86
C ASP A 296 -3.64 4.50 -22.16
N GLU A 297 -2.81 5.43 -22.58
CA GLU A 297 -1.99 5.46 -23.79
C GLU A 297 -0.69 4.69 -23.64
N ALA A 298 -0.34 4.25 -22.43
CA ALA A 298 0.85 3.46 -22.19
C ALA A 298 0.84 2.19 -23.07
N PRO A 299 1.93 1.91 -23.82
CA PRO A 299 1.96 0.85 -24.82
C PRO A 299 1.89 -0.57 -24.24
N ILE A 300 2.18 -0.74 -22.95
CA ILE A 300 2.21 -2.03 -22.25
C ILE A 300 1.30 -1.97 -21.02
N THR A 301 0.47 -3.00 -20.84
CA THR A 301 -0.46 -3.12 -19.72
C THR A 301 -0.14 -4.34 -18.88
N PHE A 302 0.19 -4.13 -17.61
CA PHE A 302 0.18 -5.22 -16.63
C PHE A 302 -1.26 -5.51 -16.20
N ILE A 303 -1.70 -6.76 -16.32
CA ILE A 303 -3.02 -7.20 -15.87
C ILE A 303 -2.84 -8.11 -14.65
N LEU A 304 -3.25 -7.64 -13.47
CA LEU A 304 -3.00 -8.31 -12.20
C LEU A 304 -4.24 -9.09 -11.72
N ILE A 305 -4.02 -10.37 -11.42
CA ILE A 305 -5.05 -11.36 -11.08
C ILE A 305 -4.77 -11.95 -9.69
N HIS A 306 -5.67 -11.70 -8.74
CA HIS A 306 -5.46 -12.05 -7.34
C HIS A 306 -5.69 -13.54 -7.04
N GLY A 307 -5.21 -13.96 -5.86
CA GLY A 307 -5.41 -15.28 -5.28
C GLY A 307 -6.84 -15.55 -4.81
N SER A 308 -7.04 -16.48 -3.89
CA SER A 308 -8.38 -16.88 -3.42
C SER A 308 -8.35 -17.33 -1.96
N PRO A 309 -9.11 -16.71 -1.04
CA PRO A 309 -9.80 -15.43 -1.17
C PRO A 309 -8.85 -14.27 -1.48
N GLY A 310 -9.33 -13.24 -2.17
CA GLY A 310 -8.54 -12.06 -2.51
C GLY A 310 -9.34 -10.98 -3.22
N SER A 311 -8.69 -9.89 -3.62
CA SER A 311 -9.29 -8.83 -4.45
C SER A 311 -8.22 -8.05 -5.21
N ARG A 312 -8.63 -7.12 -6.09
CA ARG A 312 -7.72 -6.18 -6.77
C ARG A 312 -6.79 -5.40 -5.82
N ARG A 313 -7.18 -5.28 -4.55
CA ARG A 313 -6.41 -4.59 -3.49
C ARG A 313 -5.20 -5.39 -3.03
N ASP A 314 -5.10 -6.68 -3.33
CA ASP A 314 -3.93 -7.48 -2.98
C ASP A 314 -2.65 -6.98 -3.65
N PHE A 315 -2.80 -6.28 -4.78
CA PHE A 315 -1.71 -5.65 -5.51
C PHE A 315 -1.51 -4.16 -5.19
N LYS A 316 -2.13 -3.61 -4.13
CA LYS A 316 -2.00 -2.16 -3.83
C LYS A 316 -0.56 -1.69 -3.59
N TYR A 317 0.34 -2.61 -3.21
CA TYR A 317 1.77 -2.33 -3.04
C TYR A 317 2.58 -2.52 -4.32
N LEU A 318 2.14 -3.40 -5.23
CA LEU A 318 2.85 -3.71 -6.48
C LEU A 318 2.39 -2.82 -7.64
N ALA A 319 1.08 -2.62 -7.80
CA ALA A 319 0.51 -1.91 -8.94
C ALA A 319 1.07 -0.49 -9.14
N PRO A 320 1.21 0.37 -8.09
CA PRO A 320 1.79 1.70 -8.27
C PRO A 320 3.25 1.69 -8.73
N LEU A 321 4.00 0.63 -8.38
CA LEU A 321 5.43 0.50 -8.70
C LEU A 321 5.67 0.05 -10.14
N LEU A 322 4.65 -0.47 -10.81
CA LEU A 322 4.71 -0.90 -12.21
C LEU A 322 4.31 0.22 -13.19
N ILE A 323 3.90 1.38 -12.70
CA ILE A 323 3.52 2.53 -13.55
C ILE A 323 4.78 3.22 -14.06
N SER A 324 4.83 3.51 -15.35
CA SER A 324 5.84 4.34 -15.98
C SER A 324 5.27 5.04 -17.21
N ASN A 325 6.07 5.85 -17.90
CA ASN A 325 5.68 6.42 -19.20
C ASN A 325 5.36 5.35 -20.26
N CYS A 326 5.80 4.11 -20.07
CA CYS A 326 5.65 3.03 -21.03
C CYS A 326 4.71 1.91 -20.53
N THR A 327 4.29 1.96 -19.26
CA THR A 327 3.52 0.89 -18.61
C THR A 327 2.36 1.44 -17.79
N ASN A 328 1.20 0.81 -17.93
CA ASN A 328 0.05 1.00 -17.05
C ASN A 328 -0.36 -0.34 -16.42
N VAL A 329 -1.30 -0.29 -15.48
CA VAL A 329 -1.74 -1.46 -14.72
C VAL A 329 -3.26 -1.54 -14.68
N ILE A 330 -3.80 -2.75 -14.80
CA ILE A 330 -5.20 -3.09 -14.56
C ILE A 330 -5.23 -4.23 -13.54
N SER A 331 -5.82 -4.00 -12.36
CA SER A 331 -5.97 -5.01 -11.31
C SER A 331 -7.44 -5.40 -11.17
N PHE A 332 -7.77 -6.66 -11.43
CA PHE A 332 -9.15 -7.14 -11.49
C PHE A 332 -9.67 -7.63 -10.13
N ASP A 333 -10.97 -7.48 -9.88
CA ASP A 333 -11.71 -8.32 -8.95
C ASP A 333 -12.31 -9.51 -9.70
N LEU A 334 -11.97 -10.73 -9.31
CA LEU A 334 -12.51 -11.94 -9.91
C LEU A 334 -14.00 -12.15 -9.52
N PRO A 335 -14.80 -12.87 -10.32
CA PRO A 335 -16.18 -13.18 -9.97
C PRO A 335 -16.32 -13.82 -8.59
N GLY A 336 -17.18 -13.23 -7.75
CA GLY A 336 -17.41 -13.67 -6.37
C GLY A 336 -16.52 -12.99 -5.34
N PHE A 337 -15.66 -12.05 -5.77
CA PHE A 337 -14.72 -11.34 -4.90
C PHE A 337 -14.79 -9.83 -5.11
N GLY A 338 -14.47 -9.07 -4.06
CA GLY A 338 -14.43 -7.61 -4.11
C GLY A 338 -15.76 -7.01 -4.58
N LYS A 339 -15.72 -6.21 -5.66
CA LYS A 339 -16.91 -5.59 -6.26
C LYS A 339 -17.56 -6.45 -7.35
N THR A 340 -16.89 -7.49 -7.83
CA THR A 340 -17.40 -8.32 -8.93
C THR A 340 -18.34 -9.40 -8.40
N SER A 341 -19.61 -9.31 -8.76
CA SER A 341 -20.61 -10.31 -8.39
C SER A 341 -20.28 -11.69 -8.96
N ALA A 342 -20.59 -12.76 -8.22
CA ALA A 342 -20.54 -14.12 -8.75
C ALA A 342 -21.44 -14.33 -9.98
N LYS A 343 -22.44 -13.45 -10.20
CA LYS A 343 -23.28 -13.47 -11.40
C LYS A 343 -22.49 -13.26 -12.70
N ALA A 344 -21.34 -12.58 -12.66
CA ALA A 344 -20.41 -12.51 -13.80
C ALA A 344 -19.91 -13.90 -14.25
N ALA A 345 -19.88 -14.88 -13.34
CA ALA A 345 -19.59 -16.29 -13.62
C ALA A 345 -20.83 -17.20 -13.62
N GLY A 346 -22.03 -16.64 -13.76
CA GLY A 346 -23.30 -17.37 -13.79
C GLY A 346 -23.92 -17.64 -12.40
N GLY A 347 -23.42 -16.99 -11.35
CA GLY A 347 -23.93 -17.08 -9.98
C GLY A 347 -23.09 -17.97 -9.07
N ILE A 348 -23.35 -17.89 -7.76
CA ILE A 348 -22.56 -18.56 -6.72
C ILE A 348 -22.46 -20.08 -6.92
N GLU A 349 -23.54 -20.73 -7.36
CA GLU A 349 -23.54 -22.18 -7.66
C GLU A 349 -22.65 -22.56 -8.83
N ARG A 350 -22.37 -21.61 -9.73
CA ARG A 350 -21.56 -21.82 -10.93
C ARG A 350 -20.12 -21.36 -10.75
N ILE A 351 -19.75 -20.81 -9.58
CA ILE A 351 -18.35 -20.47 -9.28
C ILE A 351 -17.52 -21.74 -9.30
N ASN A 352 -16.56 -21.78 -10.22
CA ASN A 352 -15.51 -22.77 -10.36
C ASN A 352 -14.36 -22.17 -11.17
N THR A 353 -13.25 -22.89 -11.30
CA THR A 353 -12.08 -22.42 -12.07
C THR A 353 -12.47 -22.03 -13.50
N SER A 354 -13.20 -22.89 -14.21
CA SER A 354 -13.54 -22.66 -15.63
C SER A 354 -14.49 -21.48 -15.88
N SER A 355 -15.46 -21.23 -14.98
CA SER A 355 -16.37 -20.10 -15.13
C SER A 355 -15.69 -18.76 -14.87
N ILE A 356 -14.75 -18.71 -13.92
CA ILE A 356 -13.90 -17.54 -13.66
C ILE A 356 -12.96 -17.28 -14.85
N ASP A 357 -12.30 -18.31 -15.37
CA ASP A 357 -11.36 -18.15 -16.50
C ASP A 357 -12.06 -17.63 -17.76
N ARG A 358 -13.30 -18.09 -18.01
CA ARG A 358 -14.12 -17.62 -19.14
C ARG A 358 -14.48 -16.15 -18.99
N ALA A 359 -15.01 -15.78 -17.83
CA ALA A 359 -15.44 -14.42 -17.54
C ALA A 359 -14.26 -13.43 -17.62
N LEU A 360 -13.09 -13.82 -17.10
CA LEU A 360 -11.88 -13.00 -17.18
C LEU A 360 -11.32 -12.93 -18.61
N SER A 361 -11.29 -14.04 -19.36
CA SER A 361 -10.83 -14.03 -20.76
C SER A 361 -11.65 -13.07 -21.60
N GLU A 362 -12.99 -13.10 -21.43
CA GLU A 362 -13.90 -12.19 -22.10
C GLU A 362 -13.65 -10.73 -21.70
N ALA A 363 -13.51 -10.43 -20.41
CA ALA A 363 -13.17 -9.09 -19.94
C ALA A 363 -11.87 -8.56 -20.57
N ILE A 364 -10.83 -9.38 -20.65
CA ILE A 364 -9.54 -8.96 -21.24
C ILE A 364 -9.67 -8.71 -22.75
N VAL A 365 -10.45 -9.54 -23.48
CA VAL A 365 -10.74 -9.31 -24.90
C VAL A 365 -11.47 -7.97 -25.08
N LEU A 366 -12.49 -7.70 -24.26
CA LEU A 366 -13.29 -6.47 -24.33
C LEU A 366 -12.50 -5.20 -23.99
N LEU A 367 -11.42 -5.30 -23.20
CA LEU A 367 -10.52 -4.18 -22.93
C LEU A 367 -9.64 -3.78 -24.13
N GLN A 368 -9.54 -4.63 -25.15
CA GLN A 368 -8.82 -4.38 -26.42
C GLN A 368 -7.36 -3.92 -26.23
N ARG A 369 -6.68 -4.44 -25.21
CA ARG A 369 -5.27 -4.13 -24.94
C ARG A 369 -4.36 -4.96 -25.85
N LYS A 370 -3.36 -4.29 -26.46
CA LYS A 370 -2.49 -4.89 -27.49
C LYS A 370 -1.26 -5.62 -26.93
N ASN A 371 -0.65 -5.10 -25.87
CA ASN A 371 0.55 -5.69 -25.26
C ASN A 371 0.33 -5.85 -23.76
N CYS A 372 -0.11 -7.03 -23.36
CA CYS A 372 -0.44 -7.35 -21.99
C CYS A 372 0.63 -8.24 -21.36
N ILE A 373 0.94 -7.98 -20.10
CA ILE A 373 1.68 -8.90 -19.23
C ILE A 373 0.72 -9.34 -18.14
N LEU A 374 0.38 -10.63 -18.10
CA LEU A 374 -0.56 -11.14 -17.10
C LEU A 374 0.21 -11.55 -15.84
N VAL A 375 -0.18 -11.02 -14.69
CA VAL A 375 0.48 -11.29 -13.40
C VAL A 375 -0.50 -11.97 -12.47
N GLY A 376 -0.22 -13.21 -12.08
CA GLY A 376 -1.10 -14.01 -11.22
C GLY A 376 -0.44 -14.32 -9.88
N HIS A 377 -1.16 -14.10 -8.79
CA HIS A 377 -0.75 -14.53 -7.45
C HIS A 377 -1.55 -15.75 -7.01
N SER A 378 -0.90 -16.76 -6.42
CA SER A 378 -1.59 -17.95 -5.86
C SER A 378 -2.51 -18.61 -6.90
N MET A 379 -3.79 -18.82 -6.60
CA MET A 379 -4.78 -19.32 -7.58
C MET A 379 -4.99 -18.41 -8.79
N GLY A 380 -4.67 -17.12 -8.69
CA GLY A 380 -4.67 -16.20 -9.81
C GLY A 380 -3.68 -16.61 -10.91
N GLY A 381 -2.58 -17.29 -10.54
CA GLY A 381 -1.63 -17.83 -11.51
C GLY A 381 -2.18 -18.97 -12.35
N LEU A 382 -3.03 -19.85 -11.78
CA LEU A 382 -3.76 -20.87 -12.57
C LEU A 382 -4.66 -20.22 -13.62
N THR A 383 -5.37 -19.16 -13.22
CA THR A 383 -6.22 -18.39 -14.13
C THR A 383 -5.38 -17.69 -15.20
N VAL A 384 -4.21 -17.14 -14.87
CA VAL A 384 -3.28 -16.58 -15.86
C VAL A 384 -2.83 -17.62 -16.88
N LEU A 385 -2.51 -18.84 -16.45
CA LEU A 385 -2.15 -19.94 -17.36
C LEU A 385 -3.29 -20.27 -18.34
N HIS A 386 -4.52 -20.42 -17.83
CA HIS A 386 -5.68 -20.72 -18.67
C HIS A 386 -6.03 -19.58 -19.63
N VAL A 387 -6.01 -18.33 -19.16
CA VAL A 387 -6.26 -17.14 -19.97
C VAL A 387 -5.20 -16.98 -21.06
N THR A 388 -3.93 -17.26 -20.76
CA THR A 388 -2.83 -17.18 -21.75
C THR A 388 -2.92 -18.29 -22.79
N ALA A 389 -3.39 -19.48 -22.41
CA ALA A 389 -3.63 -20.57 -23.33
C ALA A 389 -4.86 -20.36 -24.25
N ASN A 390 -5.68 -19.33 -23.99
CA ASN A 390 -6.81 -18.98 -24.85
C ASN A 390 -6.32 -18.33 -26.16
N SER A 391 -6.66 -18.94 -27.29
CA SER A 391 -6.24 -18.48 -28.63
C SER A 391 -6.67 -17.05 -28.94
N ALA A 392 -7.81 -16.60 -28.41
CA ALA A 392 -8.31 -15.23 -28.60
C ALA A 392 -7.38 -14.16 -28.00
N LEU A 393 -6.56 -14.52 -27.02
CA LEU A 393 -5.65 -13.60 -26.32
C LEU A 393 -4.19 -13.74 -26.75
N ARG A 394 -3.89 -14.69 -27.64
CA ARG A 394 -2.52 -14.96 -28.12
C ARG A 394 -1.86 -13.73 -28.73
N ALA A 395 -2.61 -12.92 -29.48
CA ALA A 395 -2.11 -11.71 -30.11
C ALA A 395 -1.90 -10.56 -29.11
N SER A 396 -2.49 -10.61 -27.92
CA SER A 396 -2.42 -9.55 -26.91
C SER A 396 -1.41 -9.81 -25.80
N VAL A 397 -1.22 -11.08 -25.39
CA VAL A 397 -0.33 -11.41 -24.27
C VAL A 397 1.12 -11.52 -24.75
N ARG A 398 2.03 -10.81 -24.07
CA ARG A 398 3.48 -10.78 -24.35
C ARG A 398 4.32 -11.50 -23.32
N GLY A 399 3.76 -11.75 -22.15
CA GLY A 399 4.42 -12.51 -21.09
C GLY A 399 3.48 -12.77 -19.93
N ILE A 400 3.88 -13.70 -19.07
CA ILE A 400 3.18 -14.00 -17.82
C ILE A 400 4.12 -13.91 -16.63
N ALA A 401 3.60 -13.48 -15.48
CA ALA A 401 4.32 -13.50 -14.22
C ALA A 401 3.51 -14.28 -13.17
N LEU A 402 4.14 -15.27 -12.53
CA LEU A 402 3.53 -16.16 -11.55
C LEU A 402 4.20 -15.93 -10.18
N LEU A 403 3.43 -15.42 -9.22
CA LEU A 403 3.91 -15.04 -7.88
C LEU A 403 3.34 -16.01 -6.85
N ASN A 404 4.17 -16.85 -6.22
CA ASN A 404 3.73 -17.94 -5.33
C ASN A 404 2.50 -18.68 -5.88
N SER A 405 2.54 -19.00 -7.17
CA SER A 405 1.38 -19.52 -7.90
C SER A 405 1.10 -20.97 -7.51
N CYS A 406 -0.19 -21.33 -7.42
CA CYS A 406 -0.56 -22.74 -7.49
C CYS A 406 -0.12 -23.31 -8.86
N GLY A 407 0.19 -24.60 -8.94
CA GLY A 407 0.82 -25.18 -10.13
C GLY A 407 0.22 -26.50 -10.61
N LEU A 408 1.11 -27.36 -11.11
CA LEU A 408 0.76 -28.55 -11.91
C LEU A 408 0.09 -29.67 -11.09
N ARG A 409 0.19 -29.61 -9.77
CA ARG A 409 -0.35 -30.61 -8.84
C ARG A 409 -0.77 -29.97 -7.52
N ALA A 410 -1.52 -30.74 -6.72
CA ALA A 410 -1.85 -30.35 -5.36
C ALA A 410 -0.61 -30.38 -4.46
N HIS A 411 -0.66 -29.52 -3.44
CA HIS A 411 0.26 -29.56 -2.31
C HIS A 411 0.20 -30.94 -1.63
N LYS A 412 1.34 -31.54 -1.29
CA LYS A 412 1.38 -32.92 -0.76
C LYS A 412 0.61 -33.07 0.55
N ALA A 413 0.78 -32.11 1.47
CA ALA A 413 0.02 -32.03 2.72
C ALA A 413 -1.52 -31.87 2.59
N ARG A 414 -2.07 -31.65 1.38
CA ARG A 414 -3.51 -31.59 1.14
C ARG A 414 -4.10 -32.90 0.63
N TRP A 415 -3.34 -33.99 0.67
CA TRP A 415 -3.83 -35.32 0.33
C TRP A 415 -4.35 -36.06 1.58
N PRO A 416 -5.57 -36.63 1.57
CA PRO A 416 -6.55 -36.65 0.47
C PRO A 416 -7.34 -35.34 0.33
N ARG A 417 -7.73 -35.00 -0.92
CA ARG A 417 -8.47 -33.76 -1.24
C ARG A 417 -9.92 -33.83 -0.76
N MET A 418 -10.17 -33.40 0.48
CA MET A 418 -11.51 -33.35 1.05
C MET A 418 -12.33 -32.12 0.60
N GLU A 419 -11.70 -31.15 -0.07
CA GLU A 419 -12.35 -29.90 -0.47
C GLU A 419 -13.49 -30.11 -1.48
N PHE A 420 -13.42 -31.17 -2.29
CA PHE A 420 -14.49 -31.53 -3.21
C PHE A 420 -15.78 -31.92 -2.46
N LEU A 421 -15.66 -32.85 -1.51
CA LEU A 421 -16.79 -33.29 -0.68
C LEU A 421 -17.32 -32.13 0.17
N TRP A 422 -16.41 -31.37 0.79
CA TRP A 422 -16.76 -30.20 1.58
C TRP A 422 -17.48 -29.14 0.73
N SER A 423 -16.98 -28.84 -0.48
CA SER A 423 -17.64 -27.92 -1.40
C SER A 423 -19.04 -28.41 -1.80
N LYS A 424 -19.23 -29.71 -2.01
CA LYS A 424 -20.56 -30.26 -2.31
C LYS A 424 -21.53 -30.05 -1.15
N MET A 425 -21.10 -30.29 0.09
CA MET A 425 -21.92 -30.05 1.29
C MET A 425 -22.30 -28.58 1.42
N VAL A 426 -21.33 -27.67 1.27
CA VAL A 426 -21.56 -26.22 1.38
C VAL A 426 -22.48 -25.70 0.27
N ARG A 427 -22.44 -26.28 -0.94
CA ARG A 427 -23.41 -25.96 -2.01
C ARG A 427 -24.83 -26.40 -1.66
N LEU A 428 -24.97 -27.60 -1.09
CA LEU A 428 -26.26 -28.15 -0.71
C LEU A 428 -26.89 -27.45 0.49
N SER A 429 -26.10 -26.76 1.32
CA SER A 429 -26.63 -25.99 2.47
C SER A 429 -27.26 -24.66 2.09
N GLY A 430 -27.29 -24.29 0.80
CA GLY A 430 -28.04 -23.15 0.27
C GLY A 430 -27.24 -21.87 0.06
N ARG A 431 -27.94 -20.85 -0.48
CA ARG A 431 -27.37 -19.56 -0.94
C ARG A 431 -27.39 -18.52 0.18
N GLY A 432 -26.53 -18.65 1.18
CA GLY A 432 -26.46 -17.67 2.26
C GLY A 432 -25.61 -18.12 3.43
N SER A 433 -25.43 -17.23 4.41
CA SER A 433 -24.72 -17.55 5.65
C SER A 433 -25.47 -18.62 6.45
N ASN A 434 -24.75 -19.67 6.84
CA ASN A 434 -25.23 -20.81 7.60
C ASN A 434 -24.07 -21.40 8.43
N ALA A 435 -24.32 -22.49 9.16
CA ALA A 435 -23.32 -23.09 10.03
C ALA A 435 -22.09 -23.61 9.26
N LEU A 436 -22.28 -24.23 8.07
CA LEU A 436 -21.19 -24.78 7.27
C LEU A 436 -20.34 -23.67 6.64
N THR A 437 -20.97 -22.59 6.18
CA THR A 437 -20.26 -21.46 5.57
C THR A 437 -19.46 -20.67 6.62
N ARG A 438 -19.97 -20.51 7.85
CA ARG A 438 -19.21 -19.94 8.98
C ARG A 438 -18.06 -20.84 9.43
N TYR A 439 -18.27 -22.15 9.47
CA TYR A 439 -17.19 -23.11 9.74
C TYR A 439 -16.12 -23.08 8.64
N ASN A 440 -16.54 -22.98 7.37
CA ASN A 440 -15.60 -22.78 6.28
C ASN A 440 -14.79 -21.49 6.46
N GLN A 441 -15.43 -20.38 6.85
CA GLN A 441 -14.73 -19.12 7.15
C GLN A 441 -13.71 -19.28 8.28
N SER A 442 -14.03 -20.02 9.36
CA SER A 442 -13.09 -20.24 10.48
C SER A 442 -11.85 -21.02 10.07
N ILE A 443 -11.95 -21.93 9.08
CA ILE A 443 -10.76 -22.58 8.50
C ILE A 443 -9.80 -21.53 7.91
N TYR A 444 -10.31 -20.56 7.14
CA TYR A 444 -9.47 -19.50 6.56
C TYR A 444 -8.86 -18.60 7.64
N VAL A 445 -9.64 -18.18 8.62
CA VAL A 445 -9.20 -17.23 9.65
C VAL A 445 -8.25 -17.88 10.65
N ASP A 446 -8.63 -19.03 11.20
CA ASP A 446 -7.93 -19.63 12.34
C ASP A 446 -6.75 -20.52 11.91
N HIS A 447 -6.81 -21.11 10.71
CA HIS A 447 -5.79 -22.06 10.25
C HIS A 447 -4.95 -21.54 9.08
N LEU A 448 -5.54 -20.72 8.20
CA LEU A 448 -4.82 -20.16 7.04
C LEU A 448 -4.37 -18.70 7.26
N GLY A 449 -4.55 -18.15 8.47
CA GLY A 449 -4.03 -16.82 8.83
C GLY A 449 -4.68 -15.65 8.09
N PHE A 450 -5.88 -15.84 7.53
CA PHE A 450 -6.64 -14.73 6.95
C PHE A 450 -7.17 -13.80 8.05
N SER A 451 -7.43 -12.53 7.70
CA SER A 451 -7.96 -11.57 8.66
C SER A 451 -9.35 -12.00 9.14
N LYS A 452 -9.67 -11.73 10.42
CA LYS A 452 -11.02 -11.89 10.98
C LYS A 452 -12.09 -11.08 10.24
N SER A 453 -11.70 -10.06 9.47
CA SER A 453 -12.60 -9.28 8.63
C SER A 453 -12.84 -9.86 7.23
N THR A 454 -12.20 -10.99 6.89
CA THR A 454 -12.39 -11.67 5.60
C THR A 454 -13.84 -12.14 5.49
N PRO A 455 -14.60 -11.71 4.47
CA PRO A 455 -16.02 -12.05 4.37
C PRO A 455 -16.25 -13.56 4.24
N GLU A 456 -17.26 -14.05 4.94
CA GLU A 456 -17.71 -15.45 4.85
C GLU A 456 -18.00 -15.86 3.39
N TYR A 457 -18.63 -14.96 2.62
CA TYR A 457 -18.96 -15.17 1.22
C TYR A 457 -17.72 -15.40 0.33
N ASP A 458 -16.65 -14.64 0.56
CA ASP A 458 -15.40 -14.76 -0.18
C ASP A 458 -14.74 -16.12 0.10
N CYS A 459 -14.79 -16.58 1.36
CA CYS A 459 -14.30 -17.90 1.76
C CYS A 459 -15.08 -19.04 1.09
N VAL A 460 -16.39 -18.88 0.88
CA VAL A 460 -17.22 -19.84 0.13
C VAL A 460 -16.84 -19.86 -1.34
N CYS A 461 -16.71 -18.68 -1.97
CA CYS A 461 -16.25 -18.58 -3.36
C CYS A 461 -14.86 -19.21 -3.54
N ALA A 462 -13.97 -19.01 -2.57
CA ALA A 462 -12.64 -19.59 -2.59
C ALA A 462 -12.66 -21.12 -2.46
N LEU A 463 -13.47 -21.67 -1.54
CA LEU A 463 -13.66 -23.11 -1.44
C LEU A 463 -14.13 -23.70 -2.77
N TYR A 464 -15.13 -23.09 -3.39
CA TYR A 464 -15.70 -23.54 -4.66
C TYR A 464 -14.67 -23.53 -5.80
N ARG A 465 -13.79 -22.53 -5.81
CA ARG A 465 -12.68 -22.44 -6.75
C ARG A 465 -11.62 -23.50 -6.48
N VAL A 466 -11.15 -23.66 -5.25
CA VAL A 466 -10.14 -24.67 -4.87
C VAL A 466 -10.61 -26.10 -5.15
N ALA A 467 -11.88 -26.39 -4.81
CA ALA A 467 -12.49 -27.70 -5.01
C ALA A 467 -12.63 -28.09 -6.49
N SER A 468 -12.57 -27.12 -7.41
CA SER A 468 -12.75 -27.32 -8.85
C SER A 468 -11.47 -27.16 -9.67
N ILE A 469 -10.30 -27.25 -9.04
CA ILE A 469 -9.02 -27.30 -9.76
C ILE A 469 -8.90 -28.63 -10.51
N ASP A 470 -8.74 -28.52 -11.82
CA ASP A 470 -8.50 -29.60 -12.77
C ASP A 470 -7.03 -29.55 -13.22
N TYR A 471 -6.17 -30.34 -12.57
CA TYR A 471 -4.74 -30.37 -12.86
C TYR A 471 -4.41 -30.83 -14.29
N PRO A 472 -5.06 -31.87 -14.86
CA PRO A 472 -4.89 -32.18 -16.29
C PRO A 472 -5.12 -30.97 -17.21
N LYS A 473 -6.16 -30.16 -16.95
CA LYS A 473 -6.42 -28.93 -17.70
C LYS A 473 -5.32 -27.87 -17.50
N VAL A 474 -4.82 -27.71 -16.28
CA VAL A 474 -3.69 -26.81 -15.97
C VAL A 474 -2.42 -27.25 -16.72
N ASN A 475 -2.09 -28.54 -16.67
CA ASN A 475 -0.94 -29.10 -17.38
C ASN A 475 -1.04 -28.87 -18.89
N LYS A 476 -2.23 -29.07 -19.48
CA LYS A 476 -2.48 -28.76 -20.89
C LYS A 476 -2.25 -27.28 -21.19
N ALA A 477 -2.70 -26.37 -20.33
CA ALA A 477 -2.48 -24.94 -20.53
C ALA A 477 -0.99 -24.55 -20.43
N VAL A 478 -0.25 -25.08 -19.45
CA VAL A 478 1.20 -24.87 -19.34
C VAL A 478 1.93 -25.32 -20.59
N LYS A 479 1.59 -26.50 -21.13
CA LYS A 479 2.13 -27.00 -22.39
C LYS A 479 1.86 -26.04 -23.55
N ILE A 480 0.62 -25.57 -23.69
CA ILE A 480 0.26 -24.58 -24.73
C ILE A 480 1.07 -23.29 -24.57
N VAL A 481 1.24 -22.78 -23.34
CA VAL A 481 2.01 -21.56 -23.06
C VAL A 481 3.49 -21.75 -23.44
N ALA A 482 4.08 -22.90 -23.09
CA ALA A 482 5.47 -23.24 -23.40
C ALA A 482 5.70 -23.45 -24.91
N GLU A 483 4.83 -24.21 -25.60
CA GLU A 483 4.88 -24.42 -27.06
C GLU A 483 4.75 -23.11 -27.82
N ASN A 484 3.92 -22.21 -27.31
CA ASN A 484 3.74 -20.87 -27.85
C ASN A 484 4.91 -19.92 -27.56
N ARG A 485 5.91 -20.38 -26.80
CA ARG A 485 7.09 -19.64 -26.35
C ARG A 485 6.74 -18.31 -25.70
N VAL A 486 5.68 -18.30 -24.90
CA VAL A 486 5.30 -17.11 -24.14
C VAL A 486 6.32 -16.93 -23.01
N PRO A 487 7.07 -15.82 -22.96
CA PRO A 487 8.01 -15.57 -21.88
C PRO A 487 7.32 -15.59 -20.52
N SER A 488 7.93 -16.25 -19.55
CA SER A 488 7.43 -16.31 -18.18
C SER A 488 8.44 -15.83 -17.15
N PHE A 489 7.91 -15.14 -16.15
CA PHE A 489 8.57 -14.75 -14.92
C PHE A 489 7.95 -15.55 -13.78
N VAL A 490 8.74 -16.23 -12.98
CA VAL A 490 8.24 -16.98 -11.81
C VAL A 490 8.99 -16.51 -10.57
N ALA A 491 8.25 -16.15 -9.53
CA ALA A 491 8.82 -15.81 -8.23
C ALA A 491 8.16 -16.62 -7.13
N VAL A 492 8.98 -17.17 -6.24
CA VAL A 492 8.57 -17.98 -5.08
C VAL A 492 9.22 -17.49 -3.80
N SER A 493 8.61 -17.77 -2.65
CA SER A 493 9.28 -17.71 -1.34
C SER A 493 9.37 -19.08 -0.69
N GLU A 494 10.52 -19.39 -0.08
CA GLU A 494 10.79 -20.69 0.55
C GLU A 494 9.96 -20.94 1.80
N ASP A 495 9.62 -19.87 2.54
CA ASP A 495 8.77 -19.90 3.74
C ASP A 495 7.26 -19.81 3.46
N ASP A 496 6.82 -20.03 2.21
CA ASP A 496 5.40 -20.08 1.87
C ASP A 496 4.75 -21.38 2.39
N VAL A 497 4.04 -21.25 3.51
CA VAL A 497 3.31 -22.35 4.14
C VAL A 497 2.01 -22.75 3.41
N MET A 498 1.54 -21.96 2.45
CA MET A 498 0.31 -22.26 1.69
C MET A 498 0.61 -22.96 0.37
N VAL A 499 1.68 -22.57 -0.31
CA VAL A 499 2.11 -23.13 -1.60
C VAL A 499 3.60 -23.42 -1.55
N GLU A 500 3.97 -24.70 -1.53
CA GLU A 500 5.37 -25.15 -1.50
C GLU A 500 6.16 -24.51 -2.66
N SER A 501 7.33 -23.94 -2.37
CA SER A 501 8.19 -23.29 -3.37
C SER A 501 8.54 -24.22 -4.54
N ILE A 502 8.65 -25.53 -4.30
CA ILE A 502 8.88 -26.56 -5.31
C ILE A 502 7.81 -26.56 -6.40
N ILE A 503 6.55 -26.21 -6.09
CA ILE A 503 5.48 -26.12 -7.10
C ILE A 503 5.77 -25.00 -8.09
N GLY A 504 6.30 -23.87 -7.61
CA GLY A 504 6.72 -22.78 -8.48
C GLY A 504 7.98 -23.12 -9.26
N GLN A 505 8.91 -23.90 -8.70
CA GLN A 505 10.05 -24.43 -9.45
C GLN A 505 9.61 -25.37 -10.58
N GLU A 506 8.72 -26.33 -10.31
CA GLU A 506 8.13 -27.22 -11.32
C GLU A 506 7.44 -26.42 -12.44
N LEU A 507 6.72 -25.36 -12.10
CA LEU A 507 6.14 -24.45 -13.09
C LEU A 507 7.20 -23.72 -13.90
N ALA A 508 8.26 -23.24 -13.25
CA ALA A 508 9.33 -22.50 -13.91
C ALA A 508 10.04 -23.37 -14.96
N GLU A 509 10.34 -24.61 -14.59
CA GLU A 509 10.93 -25.63 -15.47
C GLU A 509 9.99 -25.99 -16.62
N ALA A 510 8.71 -26.29 -16.34
CA ALA A 510 7.74 -26.67 -17.37
C ALA A 510 7.45 -25.55 -18.38
N LEU A 511 7.57 -24.29 -17.97
CA LEU A 511 7.41 -23.12 -18.84
C LEU A 511 8.72 -22.70 -19.54
N ASN A 512 9.86 -23.29 -19.18
CA ASN A 512 11.20 -22.81 -19.55
C ASN A 512 11.34 -21.30 -19.26
N SER A 513 11.13 -20.94 -18.00
CA SER A 513 10.92 -19.54 -17.61
C SER A 513 12.14 -18.68 -17.82
N SER A 514 11.92 -17.49 -18.39
CA SER A 514 12.98 -16.52 -18.68
C SER A 514 13.56 -15.91 -17.41
N VAL A 515 12.77 -15.86 -16.33
CA VAL A 515 13.20 -15.40 -15.01
C VAL A 515 12.62 -16.35 -13.96
N PHE A 516 13.47 -16.84 -13.07
CA PHE A 516 13.07 -17.56 -11.85
C PHE A 516 13.72 -16.90 -10.64
N LYS A 517 12.91 -16.43 -9.69
CA LYS A 517 13.32 -15.72 -8.48
C LYS A 517 12.89 -16.50 -7.25
N VAL A 518 13.81 -16.68 -6.31
CA VAL A 518 13.56 -17.34 -5.02
C VAL A 518 13.88 -16.34 -3.91
N TYR A 519 12.94 -16.17 -2.99
CA TYR A 519 13.13 -15.42 -1.75
C TYR A 519 13.20 -16.37 -0.58
N ALA A 520 14.19 -16.22 0.30
CA ALA A 520 14.29 -17.06 1.50
C ALA A 520 13.13 -16.84 2.48
N THR A 521 12.63 -15.60 2.56
CA THR A 521 11.48 -15.22 3.40
C THR A 521 10.49 -14.39 2.61
N GLY A 522 9.26 -14.27 3.08
CA GLY A 522 8.22 -13.47 2.43
C GLY A 522 6.81 -14.05 2.57
N GLY A 523 6.72 -15.32 2.98
CA GLY A 523 5.47 -16.06 3.14
C GLY A 523 4.61 -16.02 1.89
N HIS A 524 3.31 -16.30 2.04
CA HIS A 524 2.44 -16.44 0.86
C HIS A 524 2.24 -15.17 0.02
N ASN A 525 2.50 -13.97 0.56
CA ASN A 525 2.11 -12.70 -0.08
C ASN A 525 3.32 -11.89 -0.59
N ILE A 526 4.16 -12.49 -1.44
CA ILE A 526 5.36 -11.82 -1.98
C ILE A 526 5.06 -10.56 -2.81
N GLN A 527 3.88 -10.44 -3.42
CA GLN A 527 3.40 -9.22 -4.08
C GLN A 527 3.15 -8.06 -3.11
N LYS A 528 3.18 -8.31 -1.80
CA LYS A 528 3.10 -7.32 -0.72
C LYS A 528 4.48 -7.11 -0.10
N ASN A 529 5.11 -8.20 0.32
CA ASN A 529 6.35 -8.18 1.10
C ASN A 529 7.60 -7.86 0.26
N HIS A 530 7.62 -8.30 -1.01
CA HIS A 530 8.69 -8.06 -1.98
C HIS A 530 8.25 -7.20 -3.16
N ALA A 531 7.17 -6.42 -3.01
CA ALA A 531 6.56 -5.65 -4.09
C ALA A 531 7.56 -4.78 -4.87
N LYS A 532 8.53 -4.17 -4.18
CA LYS A 532 9.55 -3.32 -4.79
C LYS A 532 10.57 -4.09 -5.62
N ASP A 533 11.10 -5.20 -5.10
CA ASP A 533 12.04 -6.04 -5.85
C ASP A 533 11.34 -6.66 -7.06
N ILE A 534 10.14 -7.23 -6.86
CA ILE A 534 9.32 -7.80 -7.94
C ILE A 534 9.02 -6.74 -9.01
N ALA A 535 8.62 -5.52 -8.63
CA ALA A 535 8.37 -4.45 -9.60
C ALA A 535 9.63 -4.08 -10.39
N SER A 536 10.77 -3.93 -9.71
CA SER A 536 12.07 -3.67 -10.36
C SER A 536 12.39 -4.75 -11.39
N GLU A 537 12.31 -6.02 -11.00
CA GLU A 537 12.66 -7.14 -11.87
C GLU A 537 11.68 -7.30 -13.04
N LEU A 538 10.37 -7.12 -12.80
CA LEU A 538 9.37 -7.09 -13.88
C LEU A 538 9.66 -5.96 -14.87
N LEU A 539 10.00 -4.76 -14.41
CA LEU A 539 10.31 -3.62 -15.29
C LEU A 539 11.61 -3.81 -16.06
N LYS A 540 12.62 -4.49 -15.49
CA LYS A 540 13.85 -4.90 -16.20
C LYS A 540 13.56 -6.01 -17.23
N TRP A 541 12.58 -6.86 -16.95
CA TRP A 541 12.17 -7.94 -17.84
C TRP A 541 11.37 -7.42 -19.05
N VAL A 542 10.52 -6.40 -18.89
CA VAL A 542 9.69 -5.84 -19.97
C VAL A 542 10.47 -5.57 -21.28
N PRO A 543 11.63 -4.88 -21.29
CA PRO A 543 12.41 -4.67 -22.51
C PRO A 543 12.77 -5.94 -23.28
N THR A 544 12.95 -7.09 -22.60
CA THR A 544 13.33 -8.35 -23.25
C THR A 544 12.15 -9.00 -23.99
N LEU A 545 10.93 -8.53 -23.73
CA LEU A 545 9.70 -8.98 -24.40
C LEU A 545 9.47 -8.28 -25.76
N VAL A 546 10.19 -7.17 -26.01
CA VAL A 546 10.00 -6.24 -27.14
C VAL A 546 10.66 -6.66 -28.45
N PRO A 547 11.79 -7.42 -28.51
CA PRO A 547 12.33 -7.95 -29.77
C PRO A 547 11.35 -8.88 -30.54
N ILE A 548 10.28 -9.33 -29.89
CA ILE A 548 9.19 -10.12 -30.50
C ILE A 548 8.19 -9.23 -31.29
N LEU A 549 8.33 -7.89 -31.25
CA LEU A 549 7.43 -6.94 -31.92
C LEU A 549 7.80 -6.59 -33.38
N HIS A 550 8.98 -6.99 -33.87
CA HIS A 550 9.43 -6.67 -35.23
C HIS A 550 9.73 -7.90 -36.11
N SER A 551 9.70 -9.13 -35.58
CA SER A 551 10.13 -10.34 -36.30
C SER A 551 8.98 -11.22 -36.84
N ARG A 552 7.74 -10.71 -36.85
CA ARG A 552 6.58 -11.39 -37.45
C ARG A 552 5.69 -10.44 -38.25
N LEU A 553 6.34 -9.68 -39.14
CA LEU A 553 5.73 -9.21 -40.39
C LEU A 553 6.39 -9.96 -41.53
#